data_AF-A0A8H6A032-F1
#
_entry.id   AF-A0A8H6A032-F1
#
_cell.length_a   1.000
_cell.length_b   1.000
_cell.length_c   1.000
_cell.angle_alpha   90.00
_cell.angle_beta   90.00
_cell.angle_gamma   90.00
#
_symmetry.space_group_name_H-M   'P 1'
#
loop_
_entity.id
_entity.type
_entity.pdbx_description
1 polymer ?
#
loop_
_entity_poly.entity_id
_entity_poly.type
_entity_poly.pdbx_seq_one_letter_code
_entity_poly.pdbx_strand_id
1 'polypeptide(L)'
;MVITEPGSSSPESDKRPLVLLRSATPSDSSPSKALPEAPVESLSLPEWNTSKDSVAWFTQLRKVIKSIIYRYCSVLQKALEVFEVSNATAYSHYHSLQSFLQATWNRWLEFNQRKSITSSFLSSCIFHDDLLQCLSWMRTPHKASKRLLGEMATLRTSVRSLVNEMSSVRGLVNDALARLEEMNEGHDMVPFIDLRPPVAFNNLTPDATDATSSDIKEHRVLDDAPTGDNESSSSVGEDVDPDEQILAEGGIKDWEDLSANGFDPLWVEGNYPGDIPEVIAEYLGSEERNKSIQMVGSNRSIFWLFGLNDMVKVIDDPACLLQDEVVLVPLGTHPVGFLLNQYVYEQKIPGYIFKRYERFFTFPPPSFSSTVVAFPLFNIPSQVTNDITRRRIPALYPLYRPQTLPETVLCLNMKHRKSTEKLEAQLRNQLRDNLDPESGAFLFRGLARPAACLSMTFFLPVISSTSFDNEFGPGLYATHDLGIALDYAGLNGAVMVFKDTDFRGISVWNPDKEQWRILTASWLQIPLVDLQMPDEHKEADVIQGPLSADPSMAKKQKRFPNQGDKTQIACVSYESCKRLAASLIAIIYLTR
;
A
#
# COMPACT_ATOMS: atom_id res chain seq x y z
N MET A 1 21.50 70.73 52.83
CA MET A 1 21.55 70.15 54.19
C MET A 1 20.66 68.92 54.16
N VAL A 2 21.27 67.74 54.39
CA VAL A 2 20.71 66.36 54.38
C VAL A 2 20.18 65.90 53.01
N ILE A 3 20.98 65.32 52.10
CA ILE A 3 21.64 63.99 52.08
C ILE A 3 20.65 62.82 52.20
N THR A 4 20.32 62.21 51.07
CA THR A 4 20.37 60.74 50.90
C THR A 4 20.58 60.42 49.43
N GLU A 5 21.47 59.47 49.22
CA GLU A 5 22.18 59.11 47.99
C GLU A 5 21.69 57.69 47.52
N PRO A 6 22.25 57.02 46.49
CA PRO A 6 21.58 56.85 45.19
C PRO A 6 21.54 55.38 44.68
N GLY A 7 21.17 55.20 43.41
CA GLY A 7 21.47 53.98 42.63
C GLY A 7 20.61 53.94 41.35
N SER A 8 20.86 54.81 40.37
CA SER A 8 21.75 54.65 39.21
C SER A 8 21.36 53.52 38.24
N SER A 9 21.08 53.95 37.02
CA SER A 9 20.75 53.19 35.83
C SER A 9 21.96 53.07 34.89
N SER A 10 22.05 51.91 34.22
CA SER A 10 22.65 51.66 32.89
C SER A 10 24.19 51.63 32.73
N PRO A 11 24.75 51.09 31.61
CA PRO A 11 24.43 49.86 30.85
C PRO A 11 25.72 49.08 30.42
N GLU A 12 25.55 48.07 29.56
CA GLU A 12 26.56 47.36 28.71
C GLU A 12 27.49 46.31 29.34
N SER A 13 27.30 45.03 28.97
CA SER A 13 28.10 44.42 27.89
C SER A 13 27.77 42.93 27.71
N ASP A 14 27.76 42.57 26.44
CA ASP A 14 27.46 41.30 25.82
C ASP A 14 28.48 40.21 26.20
N LYS A 15 28.06 39.17 26.94
CA LYS A 15 28.74 37.86 26.99
C LYS A 15 27.73 36.73 27.22
N ARG A 16 27.40 36.00 26.16
CA ARG A 16 26.76 34.67 26.22
C ARG A 16 27.63 33.71 27.06
N PRO A 17 27.10 33.08 28.12
CA PRO A 17 27.71 31.87 28.65
C PRO A 17 27.16 30.66 27.90
N LEU A 18 28.09 29.85 27.36
CA LEU A 18 27.82 28.47 26.98
C LEU A 18 27.20 27.73 28.17
N VAL A 19 25.96 27.29 28.04
CA VAL A 19 25.39 26.28 28.95
C VAL A 19 25.54 24.93 28.26
N LEU A 20 26.61 24.22 28.66
CA LEU A 20 26.75 22.78 28.54
C LEU A 20 25.58 22.12 29.27
N LEU A 21 24.65 21.52 28.53
CA LEU A 21 23.64 20.61 29.08
C LEU A 21 24.33 19.30 29.46
N ARG A 22 24.82 19.22 30.71
CA ARG A 22 25.07 17.96 31.39
C ARG A 22 23.73 17.38 31.87
N SER A 23 23.50 16.12 31.50
CA SER A 23 22.67 15.10 32.15
C SER A 23 21.67 15.63 33.19
N ALA A 24 20.47 15.97 32.73
CA ALA A 24 19.34 16.21 33.62
C ALA A 24 18.82 14.87 34.18
N THR A 25 18.70 14.85 35.50
CA THR A 25 18.04 13.85 36.33
C THR A 25 16.61 13.53 35.86
N PRO A 26 16.10 12.31 36.14
CA PRO A 26 14.87 11.80 35.55
C PRO A 26 13.64 12.49 36.17
N SER A 27 12.81 13.09 35.32
CA SER A 27 11.43 13.49 35.64
C SER A 27 10.53 12.24 35.65
N ASP A 28 9.53 12.20 36.53
CA ASP A 28 8.51 11.15 36.72
C ASP A 28 7.58 10.90 35.50
N SER A 29 7.99 11.34 34.31
CA SER A 29 7.29 11.13 33.04
C SER A 29 8.13 10.35 32.01
N SER A 30 9.24 9.75 32.44
CA SER A 30 10.08 8.92 31.57
C SER A 30 9.43 7.56 31.29
N PRO A 31 9.46 7.06 30.05
CA PRO A 31 8.80 5.81 29.62
C PRO A 31 9.42 4.54 30.22
N SER A 32 10.42 4.67 31.09
CA SER A 32 11.26 3.59 31.63
C SER A 32 10.82 3.09 33.01
N LYS A 33 9.73 3.61 33.60
CA LYS A 33 9.15 3.07 34.84
C LYS A 33 7.71 2.58 34.60
N ALA A 34 7.38 1.42 35.15
CA ALA A 34 5.99 1.01 35.35
C ALA A 34 5.39 1.79 36.53
N LEU A 35 4.22 2.43 36.38
CA LEU A 35 3.34 2.99 37.43
C LEU A 35 2.16 3.78 36.80
N PRO A 36 1.03 4.02 37.50
CA PRO A 36 0.22 3.17 38.37
C PRO A 36 -1.05 2.66 37.63
N GLU A 37 -1.66 1.56 38.10
CA GLU A 37 -2.99 1.17 37.65
C GLU A 37 -4.02 2.23 38.06
N ALA A 38 -4.71 2.83 37.09
CA ALA A 38 -5.83 3.71 37.38
C ALA A 38 -7.01 2.86 37.89
N PRO A 39 -7.65 3.24 39.01
CA PRO A 39 -8.79 2.49 39.53
C PRO A 39 -9.94 2.52 38.52
N VAL A 40 -10.59 1.36 38.37
CA VAL A 40 -11.76 1.14 37.53
C VAL A 40 -12.95 1.87 38.16
N GLU A 41 -13.01 3.19 38.04
CA GLU A 41 -14.14 3.99 38.53
C GLU A 41 -14.78 4.83 37.41
N SER A 42 -15.96 4.35 37.03
CA SER A 42 -17.02 4.95 36.21
C SER A 42 -16.61 5.54 34.87
N LEU A 43 -16.58 4.67 33.84
CA LEU A 43 -16.74 5.06 32.44
C LEU A 43 -18.16 5.62 32.26
N SER A 44 -18.29 6.90 31.90
CA SER A 44 -19.55 7.49 31.48
C SER A 44 -19.63 7.45 29.95
N LEU A 45 -20.27 6.41 29.41
CA LEU A 45 -20.56 6.29 27.97
C LEU A 45 -21.79 7.15 27.64
N PRO A 46 -21.70 8.21 26.81
CA PRO A 46 -22.87 9.07 26.57
C PRO A 46 -23.66 8.75 25.30
N GLU A 47 -23.29 7.73 24.52
CA GLU A 47 -23.99 7.46 23.23
C GLU A 47 -24.37 6.00 23.03
N TRP A 48 -23.75 5.06 23.73
CA TRP A 48 -23.99 3.64 23.54
C TRP A 48 -24.75 3.10 24.74
N ASN A 49 -25.75 2.25 24.49
CA ASN A 49 -26.56 1.59 25.51
C ASN A 49 -25.68 1.21 26.72
N THR A 50 -26.09 1.63 27.92
CA THR A 50 -25.41 1.45 29.21
C THR A 50 -25.36 -0.02 29.67
N SER A 51 -25.47 -0.95 28.72
CA SER A 51 -25.31 -2.39 28.92
C SER A 51 -23.93 -2.69 29.48
N LYS A 52 -23.86 -3.68 30.37
CA LYS A 52 -22.59 -4.15 30.97
C LYS A 52 -21.61 -4.67 29.89
N ASP A 53 -22.14 -5.13 28.76
CA ASP A 53 -21.38 -5.70 27.66
C ASP A 53 -20.58 -4.63 26.90
N SER A 54 -21.15 -3.44 26.70
CA SER A 54 -20.46 -2.29 26.10
C SER A 54 -19.22 -1.90 26.91
N VAL A 55 -19.37 -1.85 28.24
CA VAL A 55 -18.28 -1.47 29.17
C VAL A 55 -17.17 -2.53 29.18
N ALA A 56 -17.54 -3.81 29.17
CA ALA A 56 -16.59 -4.92 29.11
C ALA A 56 -15.79 -4.91 27.80
N TRP A 57 -16.48 -4.73 26.66
CA TRP A 57 -15.87 -4.65 25.34
C TRP A 57 -14.87 -3.49 25.24
N PHE A 58 -15.24 -2.29 25.69
CA PHE A 58 -14.31 -1.16 25.69
C PHE A 58 -13.10 -1.35 26.60
N THR A 59 -13.29 -1.99 27.74
CA THR A 59 -12.19 -2.33 28.63
C THR A 59 -11.21 -3.29 27.95
N GLN A 60 -11.73 -4.25 27.17
CA GLN A 60 -10.92 -5.17 26.37
C GLN A 60 -10.22 -4.43 25.21
N LEU A 61 -10.91 -3.54 24.50
CA LEU A 61 -10.33 -2.72 23.43
C LEU A 61 -9.14 -1.91 23.92
N ARG A 62 -9.27 -1.27 25.09
CA ARG A 62 -8.16 -0.54 25.72
C ARG A 62 -6.97 -1.43 26.01
N LYS A 63 -7.19 -2.65 26.52
CA LYS A 63 -6.11 -3.61 26.79
C LYS A 63 -5.38 -4.01 25.51
N VAL A 64 -6.12 -4.28 24.44
CA VAL A 64 -5.54 -4.66 23.14
C VAL A 64 -4.73 -3.51 22.54
N ILE A 65 -5.30 -2.31 22.47
CA ILE A 65 -4.60 -1.13 21.93
C ILE A 65 -3.37 -0.81 22.80
N LYS A 66 -3.48 -0.90 24.13
CA LYS A 66 -2.36 -0.73 25.05
C LYS A 66 -1.21 -1.67 24.68
N SER A 67 -1.48 -2.96 24.52
CA SER A 67 -0.46 -3.95 24.16
C SER A 67 0.25 -3.60 22.85
N ILE A 68 -0.51 -3.23 21.81
CA ILE A 68 0.06 -2.89 20.49
C ILE A 68 0.92 -1.62 20.57
N ILE A 69 0.40 -0.54 21.19
CA ILE A 69 1.12 0.73 21.30
C ILE A 69 2.39 0.58 22.14
N TYR A 70 2.37 -0.19 23.22
CA TYR A 70 3.57 -0.39 24.04
C TYR A 70 4.66 -1.13 23.27
N ARG A 71 4.31 -2.20 22.55
CA ARG A 71 5.25 -2.91 21.66
C ARG A 71 5.76 -1.98 20.56
N TYR A 72 4.89 -1.17 20.00
CA TYR A 72 5.23 -0.21 18.95
C TYR A 72 6.21 0.86 19.42
N CYS A 73 5.93 1.51 20.55
CA CYS A 73 6.83 2.48 21.18
C CYS A 73 8.19 1.86 21.55
N SER A 74 8.21 0.62 22.04
CA SER A 74 9.47 -0.10 22.32
C SER A 74 10.31 -0.31 21.05
N VAL A 75 9.67 -0.66 19.93
CA VAL A 75 10.37 -0.80 18.63
C VAL A 75 10.96 0.53 18.16
N LEU A 76 10.23 1.64 18.34
CA LEU A 76 10.73 2.98 18.00
C LEU A 76 11.89 3.44 18.90
N GLN A 77 11.84 3.10 20.19
CA GLN A 77 12.95 3.36 21.12
C GLN A 77 14.21 2.60 20.72
N LYS A 78 14.10 1.30 20.42
CA LYS A 78 15.23 0.50 19.89
C LYS A 78 15.78 1.07 18.59
N ALA A 79 14.92 1.64 17.74
CA ALA A 79 15.37 2.31 16.53
C ALA A 79 16.17 3.59 16.83
N LEU A 80 15.76 4.39 17.84
CA LEU A 80 16.53 5.54 18.32
C LEU A 80 17.88 5.12 18.91
N GLU A 81 17.93 4.02 19.67
CA GLU A 81 19.17 3.46 20.22
C GLU A 81 20.18 3.11 19.11
N VAL A 82 19.73 2.61 17.95
CA VAL A 82 20.62 2.36 16.79
C VAL A 82 21.28 3.65 16.30
N PHE A 83 20.57 4.79 16.31
CA PHE A 83 21.15 6.10 15.98
C PHE A 83 22.14 6.56 17.06
N GLU A 84 21.82 6.36 18.33
CA GLU A 84 22.67 6.74 19.47
C GLU A 84 23.99 5.96 19.47
N VAL A 85 23.92 4.63 19.34
CA VAL A 85 25.10 3.74 19.26
C VAL A 85 25.95 4.05 18.03
N SER A 86 25.33 4.53 16.95
CA SER A 86 26.04 4.96 15.74
C SER A 86 26.56 6.40 15.80
N ASN A 87 26.41 7.09 16.94
CA ASN A 87 26.73 8.52 17.12
C ASN A 87 26.10 9.42 16.04
N ALA A 88 24.84 9.12 15.69
CA ALA A 88 24.08 9.72 14.60
C ALA A 88 22.85 10.53 15.08
N THR A 89 22.89 11.03 16.32
CA THR A 89 21.79 11.79 16.94
C THR A 89 21.52 13.15 16.28
N ALA A 90 22.49 13.70 15.53
CA ALA A 90 22.32 14.95 14.77
C ALA A 90 21.50 14.78 13.47
N TYR A 91 21.06 13.56 13.13
CA TYR A 91 20.33 13.29 11.90
C TYR A 91 18.90 13.82 12.02
N SER A 92 18.37 14.44 10.97
CA SER A 92 16.96 14.87 10.93
C SER A 92 16.00 13.71 11.19
N HIS A 93 16.34 12.52 10.69
CA HIS A 93 15.59 11.28 10.93
C HIS A 93 15.47 10.90 12.41
N TYR A 94 16.52 11.11 13.21
CA TYR A 94 16.51 10.84 14.64
C TYR A 94 15.50 11.76 15.35
N HIS A 95 15.57 13.07 15.07
CA HIS A 95 14.65 14.05 15.66
C HIS A 95 13.20 13.82 15.23
N SER A 96 12.96 13.53 13.94
CA SER A 96 11.62 13.21 13.44
C SER A 96 11.04 11.96 14.11
N LEU A 97 11.85 10.91 14.27
CA LEU A 97 11.44 9.67 14.94
C LEU A 97 11.14 9.90 16.44
N GLN A 98 11.95 10.71 17.10
CA GLN A 98 11.75 11.10 18.50
C GLN A 98 10.46 11.90 18.70
N SER A 99 10.23 12.92 17.86
CA SER A 99 8.98 13.70 17.89
C SER A 99 7.76 12.84 17.60
N PHE A 100 7.86 11.90 16.66
CA PHE A 100 6.78 10.99 16.30
C PHE A 100 6.46 10.01 17.44
N LEU A 101 7.48 9.45 18.10
CA LEU A 101 7.30 8.61 19.29
C LEU A 101 6.54 9.37 20.39
N GLN A 102 6.93 10.62 20.66
CA GLN A 102 6.28 11.44 21.67
C GLN A 102 4.83 11.79 21.31
N ALA A 103 4.57 12.12 20.03
CA ALA A 103 3.22 12.38 19.55
C ALA A 103 2.31 11.14 19.67
N THR A 104 2.82 9.97 19.27
CA THR A 104 2.11 8.68 19.38
C THR A 104 1.78 8.36 20.84
N TRP A 105 2.73 8.58 21.74
CA TRP A 105 2.51 8.36 23.18
C TRP A 105 1.45 9.29 23.77
N ASN A 106 1.49 10.58 23.40
CA ASN A 106 0.49 11.56 23.86
C ASN A 106 -0.92 11.21 23.37
N ARG A 107 -1.05 10.77 22.11
CA ARG A 107 -2.30 10.28 21.53
C ARG A 107 -2.85 9.06 22.28
N TRP A 108 -1.97 8.16 22.71
CA TRP A 108 -2.35 7.00 23.52
C TRP A 108 -2.83 7.41 24.90
N LEU A 109 -2.14 8.35 25.55
CA LEU A 109 -2.56 8.87 26.85
C LEU A 109 -3.93 9.56 26.77
N GLU A 110 -4.17 10.36 25.73
CA GLU A 110 -5.47 10.97 25.45
C GLU A 110 -6.56 9.91 25.31
N PHE A 111 -6.30 8.85 24.53
CA PHE A 111 -7.20 7.71 24.39
C PHE A 111 -7.51 7.00 25.72
N ASN A 112 -6.48 6.70 26.49
CA ASN A 112 -6.60 5.96 27.74
C ASN A 112 -7.29 6.75 28.86
N GLN A 113 -7.08 8.07 28.92
CA GLN A 113 -7.64 8.94 29.95
C GLN A 113 -9.08 9.37 29.65
N ARG A 114 -9.52 9.32 28.39
CA ARG A 114 -10.86 9.74 28.00
C ARG A 114 -11.92 8.84 28.66
N LYS A 115 -12.79 9.38 29.52
CA LYS A 115 -13.86 8.60 30.17
C LYS A 115 -15.15 8.51 29.33
N SER A 116 -15.35 9.49 28.46
CA SER A 116 -16.51 9.59 27.57
C SER A 116 -16.12 9.19 26.16
N ILE A 117 -16.66 8.05 25.71
CA ILE A 117 -16.40 7.47 24.41
C ILE A 117 -17.61 7.72 23.52
N THR A 118 -17.42 8.48 22.45
CA THR A 118 -18.43 8.79 21.42
C THR A 118 -18.04 8.13 20.10
N SER A 119 -19.00 7.98 19.17
CA SER A 119 -18.71 7.48 17.81
C SER A 119 -17.68 8.39 17.10
N SER A 120 -17.82 9.70 17.27
CA SER A 120 -16.90 10.73 16.77
C SER A 120 -15.48 10.62 17.36
N PHE A 121 -15.36 10.18 18.62
CA PHE A 121 -14.06 9.96 19.25
C PHE A 121 -13.38 8.75 18.62
N LEU A 122 -14.06 7.61 18.52
CA LEU A 122 -13.46 6.38 17.98
C LEU A 122 -13.06 6.52 16.51
N SER A 123 -13.84 7.22 15.71
CA SER A 123 -13.52 7.50 14.30
C SER A 123 -12.31 8.43 14.10
N SER A 124 -11.82 9.09 15.17
CA SER A 124 -10.66 10.00 15.13
C SER A 124 -9.52 9.61 16.09
N CYS A 125 -9.56 8.40 16.65
CA CYS A 125 -8.60 7.89 17.63
C CYS A 125 -7.24 7.45 17.04
N ILE A 126 -6.29 7.15 17.92
CA ILE A 126 -4.90 6.76 17.61
C ILE A 126 -4.75 5.63 16.58
N PHE A 127 -5.70 4.70 16.49
CA PHE A 127 -5.64 3.60 15.49
C PHE A 127 -6.00 4.05 14.06
N HIS A 128 -6.40 5.32 13.87
CA HIS A 128 -6.52 5.97 12.57
C HIS A 128 -5.29 6.78 12.17
N ASP A 129 -4.29 6.94 13.06
CA ASP A 129 -3.06 7.66 12.74
C ASP A 129 -2.21 6.87 11.73
N ASP A 130 -1.40 7.57 10.92
CA ASP A 130 -0.46 6.96 9.98
C ASP A 130 0.79 6.44 10.73
N LEU A 131 0.65 5.25 11.32
CA LEU A 131 1.75 4.57 12.01
C LEU A 131 2.86 4.09 11.05
N LEU A 132 2.65 4.04 9.73
CA LEU A 132 3.72 3.66 8.79
C LEU A 132 4.69 4.81 8.48
N GLN A 133 4.31 6.06 8.77
CA GLN A 133 5.12 7.25 8.51
C GLN A 133 6.54 7.14 9.08
N CYS A 134 6.68 6.51 10.26
CA CYS A 134 7.96 6.33 10.95
C CYS A 134 9.00 5.55 10.13
N LEU A 135 8.57 4.65 9.22
CA LEU A 135 9.46 3.84 8.39
C LEU A 135 10.38 4.68 7.49
N SER A 136 9.91 5.87 7.09
CA SER A 136 10.71 6.81 6.29
C SER A 136 11.92 7.36 7.04
N TRP A 137 11.86 7.39 8.38
CA TRP A 137 12.90 7.88 9.28
C TRP A 137 13.72 6.75 9.92
N MET A 138 13.25 5.50 9.91
CA MET A 138 13.99 4.31 10.35
C MET A 138 15.05 3.88 9.32
N ARG A 139 15.94 4.81 8.94
CA ARG A 139 17.08 4.54 8.04
C ARG A 139 18.32 4.18 8.85
N THR A 140 19.06 3.19 8.37
CA THR A 140 20.35 2.83 8.97
C THR A 140 21.38 3.96 8.77
N PRO A 141 22.06 4.45 9.82
CA PRO A 141 23.10 5.47 9.69
C PRO A 141 24.26 5.05 8.79
N HIS A 142 24.89 6.00 8.08
CA HIS A 142 25.91 5.74 7.05
C HIS A 142 27.19 5.04 7.58
N LYS A 143 27.42 5.05 8.90
CA LYS A 143 28.58 4.40 9.55
C LYS A 143 28.20 3.23 10.46
N ALA A 144 26.95 2.78 10.43
CA ALA A 144 26.49 1.69 11.28
C ALA A 144 27.10 0.35 10.84
N SER A 145 27.33 -0.55 11.80
CA SER A 145 27.84 -1.89 11.53
C SER A 145 26.81 -2.76 10.79
N LYS A 146 27.26 -3.84 10.13
CA LYS A 146 26.35 -4.81 9.49
C LYS A 146 25.31 -5.40 10.45
N ARG A 147 25.68 -5.55 11.74
CA ARG A 147 24.77 -6.00 12.81
C ARG A 147 23.62 -5.00 13.01
N LEU A 148 23.93 -3.71 13.14
CA LEU A 148 22.94 -2.65 13.31
C LEU A 148 22.06 -2.46 12.06
N LEU A 149 22.59 -2.78 10.87
CA LEU A 149 21.81 -2.79 9.63
C LEU A 149 20.75 -3.91 9.65
N GLY A 150 21.12 -5.12 10.08
CA GLY A 150 20.18 -6.22 10.27
C GLY A 150 19.13 -5.90 11.33
N GLU A 151 19.55 -5.33 12.46
CA GLU A 151 18.66 -4.91 13.54
C GLU A 151 17.62 -3.87 13.08
N MET A 152 18.04 -2.82 12.37
CA MET A 152 17.11 -1.83 11.79
C MET A 152 16.18 -2.44 10.74
N ALA A 153 16.58 -3.50 10.05
CA ALA A 153 15.68 -4.23 9.14
C ALA A 153 14.61 -5.01 9.90
N THR A 154 14.99 -5.72 10.95
CA THR A 154 14.05 -6.44 11.83
C THR A 154 13.05 -5.48 12.48
N LEU A 155 13.52 -4.35 13.01
CA LEU A 155 12.65 -3.34 13.62
C LEU A 155 11.62 -2.78 12.63
N ARG A 156 11.99 -2.54 11.37
CA ARG A 156 11.04 -2.12 10.32
C ARG A 156 10.00 -3.21 10.02
N THR A 157 10.37 -4.49 10.07
CA THR A 157 9.42 -5.60 9.90
C THR A 157 8.47 -5.69 11.10
N SER A 158 8.98 -5.52 12.32
CA SER A 158 8.15 -5.47 13.55
C SER A 158 7.15 -4.32 13.51
N VAL A 159 7.55 -3.13 13.03
CA VAL A 159 6.62 -2.01 12.80
C VAL A 159 5.48 -2.41 11.87
N ARG A 160 5.79 -3.01 10.71
CA ARG A 160 4.74 -3.44 9.75
C ARG A 160 3.79 -4.45 10.37
N SER A 161 4.31 -5.43 11.12
CA SER A 161 3.49 -6.42 11.83
C SER A 161 2.54 -5.76 12.83
N LEU A 162 3.03 -4.85 13.66
CA LEU A 162 2.23 -4.16 14.68
C LEU A 162 1.18 -3.23 14.07
N VAL A 163 1.49 -2.58 12.94
CA VAL A 163 0.50 -1.78 12.20
C VAL A 163 -0.60 -2.65 11.58
N ASN A 164 -0.27 -3.85 11.12
CA ASN A 164 -1.27 -4.80 10.65
C ASN A 164 -2.18 -5.25 11.81
N GLU A 165 -1.61 -5.57 12.98
CA GLU A 165 -2.39 -5.87 14.19
C GLU A 165 -3.33 -4.70 14.54
N MET A 166 -2.83 -3.46 14.50
CA MET A 166 -3.65 -2.26 14.75
C MET A 166 -4.76 -2.08 13.69
N SER A 167 -4.48 -2.41 12.43
CA SER A 167 -5.45 -2.33 11.34
C SER A 167 -6.59 -3.33 11.51
N SER A 168 -6.31 -4.53 12.02
CA SER A 168 -7.33 -5.52 12.39
C SER A 168 -8.23 -4.99 13.51
N VAL A 169 -7.64 -4.39 14.55
CA VAL A 169 -8.41 -3.77 15.65
C VAL A 169 -9.28 -2.63 15.14
N ARG A 170 -8.76 -1.76 14.25
CA ARG A 170 -9.54 -0.70 13.58
C ARG A 170 -10.73 -1.28 12.81
N GLY A 171 -10.53 -2.40 12.11
CA GLY A 171 -11.60 -3.10 11.41
C GLY A 171 -12.74 -3.55 12.34
N LEU A 172 -12.40 -4.04 13.54
CA LEU A 172 -13.37 -4.45 14.56
C LEU A 172 -14.09 -3.25 15.18
N VAL A 173 -13.39 -2.12 15.37
CA VAL A 173 -14.01 -0.88 15.88
C VAL A 173 -15.00 -0.31 14.86
N ASN A 174 -14.64 -0.27 13.58
CA ASN A 174 -15.54 0.22 12.53
C ASN A 174 -16.79 -0.66 12.38
N ASP A 175 -16.65 -1.97 12.54
CA ASP A 175 -17.78 -2.91 12.52
C ASP A 175 -18.72 -2.68 13.72
N ALA A 176 -18.15 -2.47 14.92
CA ALA A 176 -18.93 -2.09 16.10
C ALA A 176 -19.67 -0.75 15.89
N LEU A 177 -19.02 0.24 15.26
CA LEU A 177 -19.65 1.53 14.94
C LEU A 177 -20.83 1.37 13.98
N ALA A 178 -20.68 0.60 12.91
CA ALA A 178 -21.75 0.36 11.94
C ALA A 178 -22.96 -0.36 12.57
N ARG A 179 -22.71 -1.40 13.38
CA ARG A 179 -23.78 -2.12 14.09
C ARG A 179 -24.54 -1.25 15.09
N LEU A 180 -23.85 -0.28 15.69
CA LEU A 180 -24.49 0.67 16.61
C LEU A 180 -25.36 1.68 15.86
N GLU A 181 -24.98 2.08 14.65
CA GLU A 181 -25.83 2.86 13.76
C GLU A 181 -27.07 2.07 13.36
N GLU A 182 -26.93 0.82 12.94
CA GLU A 182 -28.05 -0.08 12.59
C GLU A 182 -28.99 -0.35 13.78
N MET A 183 -28.46 -0.50 14.99
CA MET A 183 -29.27 -0.66 16.21
C MET A 183 -30.04 0.62 16.57
N ASN A 184 -29.45 1.81 16.34
CA ASN A 184 -30.16 3.09 16.50
C ASN A 184 -31.29 3.26 15.48
N GLU A 185 -31.22 2.57 14.34
CA GLU A 185 -32.28 2.51 13.32
C GLU A 185 -33.38 1.46 13.63
N GLY A 186 -33.25 0.74 14.75
CA GLY A 186 -34.28 -0.17 15.28
C GLY A 186 -34.10 -1.64 14.92
N HIS A 187 -32.93 -2.06 14.44
CA HIS A 187 -32.60 -3.44 14.13
C HIS A 187 -32.11 -4.23 15.38
N ASP A 188 -32.61 -5.45 15.58
CA ASP A 188 -32.16 -6.35 16.66
C ASP A 188 -30.83 -7.02 16.29
N MET A 189 -29.73 -6.54 16.86
CA MET A 189 -28.37 -7.01 16.59
C MET A 189 -27.58 -7.22 17.88
N VAL A 190 -26.72 -8.24 17.92
CA VAL A 190 -25.73 -8.40 19.01
C VAL A 190 -24.65 -7.32 18.82
N PRO A 191 -24.43 -6.43 19.82
CA PRO A 191 -23.73 -5.17 19.56
C PRO A 191 -22.21 -5.28 19.46
N PHE A 192 -21.57 -6.38 19.93
CA PHE A 192 -20.12 -6.43 20.06
C PHE A 192 -19.50 -7.80 19.69
N ILE A 193 -18.45 -7.77 18.87
CA ILE A 193 -17.61 -8.94 18.54
C ILE A 193 -16.53 -9.11 19.63
N ASP A 194 -16.24 -10.36 20.01
CA ASP A 194 -15.20 -10.70 21.01
C ASP A 194 -13.80 -10.26 20.52
N LEU A 195 -13.14 -9.40 21.30
CA LEU A 195 -11.82 -8.84 21.01
C LEU A 195 -10.70 -9.78 21.53
N ARG A 196 -10.76 -11.08 21.23
CA ARG A 196 -9.68 -11.98 21.68
C ARG A 196 -8.36 -11.57 21.02
N PRO A 197 -7.29 -11.37 21.79
CA PRO A 197 -5.98 -11.10 21.21
C PRO A 197 -5.50 -12.34 20.42
N PRO A 198 -4.86 -12.18 19.26
CA PRO A 198 -4.07 -13.26 18.69
C PRO A 198 -2.98 -13.63 19.71
N VAL A 199 -2.86 -14.93 19.96
CA VAL A 199 -1.93 -15.61 20.87
C VAL A 199 -0.65 -14.80 21.13
N ALA A 200 -0.37 -14.52 22.41
CA ALA A 200 0.85 -13.86 22.82
C ALA A 200 2.06 -14.72 22.46
N PHE A 201 3.01 -14.18 21.68
CA PHE A 201 4.40 -14.63 21.73
C PHE A 201 5.00 -14.25 23.09
N ASN A 202 4.56 -14.92 24.16
CA ASN A 202 5.27 -14.95 25.43
C ASN A 202 6.43 -15.93 25.27
N ASN A 203 7.55 -15.42 24.77
CA ASN A 203 8.88 -15.92 25.09
C ASN A 203 9.82 -14.75 24.80
N LEU A 204 9.97 -13.86 25.80
CA LEU A 204 11.12 -12.99 26.05
C LEU A 204 10.73 -12.02 27.17
N THR A 205 10.58 -12.54 28.39
CA THR A 205 10.86 -11.74 29.60
C THR A 205 12.23 -12.16 30.11
N PRO A 206 13.21 -11.25 30.21
CA PRO A 206 14.27 -11.39 31.18
C PRO A 206 13.68 -11.00 32.54
N ASP A 207 13.57 -11.99 33.42
CA ASP A 207 13.37 -11.76 34.85
C ASP A 207 14.53 -10.91 35.38
N ALA A 208 14.19 -9.88 36.15
CA ALA A 208 15.15 -9.08 36.88
C ALA A 208 14.86 -9.22 38.38
N THR A 209 15.67 -10.02 39.07
CA THR A 209 16.07 -9.75 40.44
C THR A 209 17.49 -10.26 40.67
N ASP A 210 18.38 -9.32 40.98
CA ASP A 210 19.73 -9.51 41.50
C ASP A 210 19.74 -10.42 42.75
N ALA A 211 20.71 -11.33 42.86
CA ALA A 211 21.91 -11.08 43.66
C ALA A 211 22.82 -12.32 43.82
N THR A 212 24.11 -12.02 43.93
CA THR A 212 25.23 -12.81 44.48
C THR A 212 26.06 -13.71 43.54
N SER A 213 27.17 -13.12 43.10
CA SER A 213 28.56 -13.54 43.36
C SER A 213 28.99 -14.99 43.13
N SER A 214 30.02 -15.07 42.27
CA SER A 214 31.23 -15.93 42.29
C SER A 214 31.29 -17.16 41.39
N ASP A 215 32.39 -17.16 40.63
CA ASP A 215 33.20 -18.30 40.17
C ASP A 215 32.90 -18.96 38.82
N ILE A 216 33.64 -18.43 37.84
CA ILE A 216 34.42 -19.10 36.79
C ILE A 216 34.63 -20.62 36.99
N LYS A 217 34.29 -21.42 35.97
CA LYS A 217 35.13 -22.50 35.34
C LYS A 217 34.33 -23.23 34.25
N GLU A 218 34.77 -23.15 33.00
CA GLU A 218 35.57 -24.14 32.25
C GLU A 218 34.76 -25.24 31.52
N HIS A 219 34.83 -25.16 30.19
CA HIS A 219 35.09 -26.25 29.23
C HIS A 219 34.15 -27.47 29.00
N ARG A 220 33.87 -27.64 27.69
CA ARG A 220 33.98 -28.84 26.82
C ARG A 220 32.73 -29.70 26.51
N VAL A 221 32.37 -29.67 25.22
CA VAL A 221 32.14 -30.77 24.23
C VAL A 221 31.92 -32.20 24.78
N LEU A 222 30.81 -32.85 24.40
CA LEU A 222 30.73 -34.06 23.53
C LEU A 222 29.33 -34.70 23.51
N ASP A 223 29.08 -35.39 22.39
CA ASP A 223 27.89 -36.14 21.96
C ASP A 223 27.51 -37.35 22.85
N ASP A 224 26.22 -37.72 22.86
CA ASP A 224 25.65 -39.05 22.50
C ASP A 224 24.29 -39.34 23.19
N ALA A 225 23.42 -40.04 22.46
CA ALA A 225 22.06 -40.48 22.82
C ALA A 225 22.05 -41.76 23.70
N PRO A 226 20.91 -42.48 23.87
CA PRO A 226 19.69 -42.17 24.62
C PRO A 226 19.46 -43.19 25.76
N THR A 227 18.74 -42.83 26.83
CA THR A 227 18.11 -43.82 27.74
C THR A 227 16.93 -43.20 28.46
N GLY A 228 15.80 -43.91 28.44
CA GLY A 228 14.56 -43.54 29.10
C GLY A 228 14.61 -43.69 30.61
N ASP A 229 13.79 -42.90 31.32
CA ASP A 229 12.60 -43.40 32.00
C ASP A 229 11.98 -42.26 32.83
N ASN A 230 10.69 -42.00 32.55
CA ASN A 230 9.65 -41.40 33.38
C ASN A 230 10.04 -40.84 34.76
N GLU A 231 9.97 -39.51 34.90
CA GLU A 231 9.27 -38.92 36.04
C GLU A 231 8.25 -37.90 35.54
N SER A 232 7.00 -38.18 35.90
CA SER A 232 5.80 -37.42 35.60
C SER A 232 5.91 -35.99 36.11
N SER A 233 6.01 -35.02 35.19
CA SER A 233 5.57 -33.65 35.45
C SER A 233 4.26 -33.43 34.73
N SER A 234 3.23 -33.10 35.49
CA SER A 234 1.89 -32.79 35.00
C SER A 234 1.93 -31.55 34.11
N SER A 235 2.02 -31.74 32.80
CA SER A 235 1.76 -30.67 31.84
C SER A 235 0.25 -30.44 31.78
N VAL A 236 -0.21 -29.34 32.37
CA VAL A 236 -1.45 -28.69 31.92
C VAL A 236 -1.10 -28.05 30.58
N GLY A 237 -1.10 -28.85 29.51
CA GLY A 237 -1.14 -28.34 28.15
C GLY A 237 -2.53 -27.79 27.93
N GLU A 238 -2.64 -26.52 27.55
CA GLU A 238 -3.89 -26.04 26.95
C GLU A 238 -4.10 -26.85 25.68
N ASP A 239 -5.17 -27.66 25.64
CA ASP A 239 -5.60 -28.40 24.45
C ASP A 239 -5.90 -27.39 23.32
N VAL A 240 -4.90 -27.11 22.48
CA VAL A 240 -5.10 -26.39 21.23
C VAL A 240 -5.83 -27.33 20.29
N ASP A 241 -6.97 -26.88 19.76
CA ASP A 241 -7.75 -27.66 18.79
C ASP A 241 -6.83 -28.07 17.61
N PRO A 242 -6.65 -29.38 17.34
CA PRO A 242 -5.77 -29.84 16.26
C PRO A 242 -6.17 -29.27 14.89
N ASP A 243 -7.44 -28.88 14.70
CA ASP A 243 -7.90 -28.24 13.48
C ASP A 243 -7.48 -26.76 13.39
N GLU A 244 -7.44 -26.03 14.52
CA GLU A 244 -6.88 -24.68 14.57
C GLU A 244 -5.35 -24.70 14.35
N GLN A 245 -4.68 -25.77 14.77
CA GLN A 245 -3.26 -25.98 14.53
C GLN A 245 -2.94 -26.23 13.05
N ILE A 246 -3.73 -27.07 12.35
CA ILE A 246 -3.61 -27.29 10.89
C ILE A 246 -3.74 -25.96 10.14
N LEU A 247 -4.74 -25.15 10.52
CA LEU A 247 -4.99 -23.85 9.91
C LEU A 247 -3.85 -22.85 10.17
N ALA A 248 -3.28 -22.85 11.39
CA ALA A 248 -2.19 -21.97 11.79
C ALA A 248 -0.85 -22.33 11.14
N GLU A 249 -0.62 -23.62 10.86
CA GLU A 249 0.59 -24.13 10.21
C GLU A 249 0.49 -24.13 8.68
N GLY A 250 -0.68 -23.79 8.12
CA GLY A 250 -0.95 -23.86 6.68
C GLY A 250 -0.95 -25.30 6.14
N GLY A 251 -1.25 -26.26 7.01
CA GLY A 251 -1.37 -27.67 6.68
C GLY A 251 -2.67 -28.00 5.94
N ILE A 252 -2.70 -29.17 5.31
CA ILE A 252 -3.86 -29.72 4.61
C ILE A 252 -4.04 -31.14 5.13
N LYS A 253 -5.27 -31.55 5.44
CA LYS A 253 -5.58 -32.95 5.78
C LYS A 253 -5.36 -33.84 4.55
N ASP A 254 -5.17 -35.13 4.75
CA ASP A 254 -5.06 -36.04 3.62
C ASP A 254 -6.39 -36.09 2.85
N TRP A 255 -6.31 -35.98 1.53
CA TRP A 255 -7.47 -36.03 0.65
C TRP A 255 -8.04 -37.45 0.55
N GLU A 256 -7.23 -38.48 0.83
CA GLU A 256 -7.70 -39.87 0.93
C GLU A 256 -8.61 -40.10 2.15
N ASP A 257 -8.51 -39.25 3.18
CA ASP A 257 -9.29 -39.36 4.41
C ASP A 257 -10.72 -38.79 4.30
N LEU A 258 -11.06 -38.10 3.20
CA LEU A 258 -12.37 -37.47 3.01
C LEU A 258 -13.51 -38.48 3.17
N SER A 259 -13.47 -39.58 2.41
CA SER A 259 -14.52 -40.60 2.42
C SER A 259 -14.61 -41.33 3.76
N ALA A 260 -13.48 -41.58 4.42
CA ALA A 260 -13.45 -42.21 5.74
C ALA A 260 -14.11 -41.34 6.82
N ASN A 261 -14.12 -40.02 6.63
CA ASN A 261 -14.70 -39.04 7.55
C ASN A 261 -16.10 -38.55 7.14
N GLY A 262 -16.72 -39.17 6.13
CA GLY A 262 -18.08 -38.81 5.69
C GLY A 262 -18.15 -37.53 4.86
N PHE A 263 -17.08 -37.20 4.14
CA PHE A 263 -17.02 -36.11 3.17
C PHE A 263 -16.89 -36.65 1.75
N ASP A 264 -17.41 -35.88 0.79
CA ASP A 264 -17.39 -36.26 -0.62
C ASP A 264 -15.97 -36.11 -1.19
N PRO A 265 -15.54 -37.04 -2.05
CA PRO A 265 -14.25 -36.90 -2.71
C PRO A 265 -14.21 -35.70 -3.65
N LEU A 266 -13.02 -35.11 -3.78
CA LEU A 266 -12.75 -33.93 -4.58
C LEU A 266 -11.96 -34.31 -5.84
N TRP A 267 -12.23 -33.62 -6.95
CA TRP A 267 -11.33 -33.61 -8.10
C TRP A 267 -10.22 -32.61 -7.82
N VAL A 268 -8.96 -33.04 -7.90
CA VAL A 268 -7.78 -32.21 -7.60
C VAL A 268 -6.73 -32.41 -8.68
N GLU A 269 -6.44 -31.34 -9.43
CA GLU A 269 -5.38 -31.27 -10.45
C GLU A 269 -5.32 -32.48 -11.40
N GLY A 270 -6.47 -32.98 -11.86
CA GLY A 270 -6.57 -34.11 -12.79
C GLY A 270 -6.80 -35.48 -12.14
N ASN A 271 -6.83 -35.57 -10.82
CA ASN A 271 -7.09 -36.81 -10.09
C ASN A 271 -8.44 -36.79 -9.39
N TYR A 272 -9.17 -37.90 -9.44
CA TYR A 272 -10.39 -38.16 -8.68
C TYR A 272 -10.37 -39.62 -8.23
N PRO A 273 -10.75 -39.96 -6.98
CA PRO A 273 -10.85 -41.34 -6.57
C PRO A 273 -12.07 -42.01 -7.20
N GLY A 274 -11.82 -42.87 -8.20
CA GLY A 274 -12.86 -43.60 -8.92
C GLY A 274 -13.42 -42.84 -10.13
N ASP A 275 -14.64 -43.19 -10.53
CA ASP A 275 -15.32 -42.56 -11.67
C ASP A 275 -15.84 -41.16 -11.29
N ILE A 276 -15.57 -40.17 -12.14
CA ILE A 276 -15.97 -38.77 -11.89
C ILE A 276 -17.51 -38.64 -11.99
N PRO A 277 -18.19 -38.19 -10.92
CA PRO A 277 -19.64 -37.98 -10.93
C PRO A 277 -20.06 -36.91 -11.96
N GLU A 278 -21.27 -37.06 -12.52
CA GLU A 278 -21.80 -36.17 -13.56
C GLU A 278 -21.85 -34.69 -13.11
N VAL A 279 -22.15 -34.44 -11.83
CA VAL A 279 -22.18 -33.09 -11.24
C VAL A 279 -20.80 -32.44 -11.22
N ILE A 280 -19.72 -33.19 -11.02
CA ILE A 280 -18.35 -32.68 -11.11
C ILE A 280 -17.93 -32.54 -12.58
N ALA A 281 -18.33 -33.50 -13.42
CA ALA A 281 -18.04 -33.50 -14.84
C ALA A 281 -18.61 -32.28 -15.57
N GLU A 282 -19.74 -31.71 -15.14
CA GLU A 282 -20.32 -30.49 -15.72
C GLU A 282 -19.37 -29.26 -15.62
N TYR A 283 -18.56 -29.20 -14.57
CA TYR A 283 -17.58 -28.13 -14.35
C TYR A 283 -16.28 -28.37 -15.13
N LEU A 284 -16.00 -29.62 -15.47
CA LEU A 284 -14.84 -30.02 -16.27
C LEU A 284 -15.18 -29.90 -17.77
N GLY A 285 -14.26 -29.35 -18.56
CA GLY A 285 -14.46 -29.13 -19.99
C GLY A 285 -13.41 -29.84 -20.83
N SER A 286 -12.93 -29.15 -21.87
CA SER A 286 -11.75 -29.60 -22.62
C SER A 286 -10.52 -29.69 -21.72
N GLU A 287 -9.54 -30.53 -22.08
CA GLU A 287 -8.29 -30.64 -21.32
C GLU A 287 -7.58 -29.30 -21.12
N GLU A 288 -7.72 -28.36 -22.06
CA GLU A 288 -7.16 -27.00 -21.93
C GLU A 288 -7.87 -26.17 -20.84
N ARG A 289 -9.19 -26.31 -20.70
CA ARG A 289 -9.94 -25.66 -19.62
C ARG A 289 -9.58 -26.27 -18.26
N ASN A 290 -9.41 -27.59 -18.21
CA ASN A 290 -9.10 -28.31 -16.97
C ASN A 290 -7.75 -27.91 -16.37
N LYS A 291 -6.79 -27.46 -17.20
CA LYS A 291 -5.50 -26.88 -16.76
C LYS A 291 -5.65 -25.58 -15.97
N SER A 292 -6.80 -24.92 -16.01
CA SER A 292 -7.07 -23.68 -15.25
C SER A 292 -7.79 -23.94 -13.92
N ILE A 293 -8.06 -25.20 -13.58
CA ILE A 293 -8.85 -25.61 -12.43
C ILE A 293 -7.94 -26.33 -11.43
N GLN A 294 -7.99 -25.92 -10.16
CA GLN A 294 -7.24 -26.55 -9.06
C GLN A 294 -8.05 -27.69 -8.45
N MET A 295 -9.29 -27.39 -8.06
CA MET A 295 -10.16 -28.31 -7.34
C MET A 295 -11.61 -28.16 -7.80
N VAL A 296 -12.34 -29.27 -7.85
CA VAL A 296 -13.80 -29.28 -8.05
C VAL A 296 -14.44 -30.26 -7.08
N GLY A 297 -15.48 -29.84 -6.38
CA GLY A 297 -16.25 -30.72 -5.51
C GLY A 297 -17.01 -29.94 -4.45
N SER A 298 -17.54 -30.65 -3.46
CA SER A 298 -18.34 -30.08 -2.37
C SER A 298 -17.54 -29.02 -1.59
N ASN A 299 -18.12 -27.83 -1.42
CA ASN A 299 -17.56 -26.76 -0.59
C ASN A 299 -17.37 -27.22 0.87
N ARG A 300 -18.27 -28.05 1.40
CA ARG A 300 -18.20 -28.67 2.71
C ARG A 300 -16.94 -29.53 2.87
N SER A 301 -16.66 -30.34 1.87
CA SER A 301 -15.47 -31.20 1.82
C SER A 301 -14.17 -30.41 1.69
N ILE A 302 -14.19 -29.30 0.94
CA ILE A 302 -13.07 -28.35 0.85
C ILE A 302 -12.81 -27.69 2.22
N PHE A 303 -13.83 -27.19 2.91
CA PHE A 303 -13.62 -26.55 4.23
C PHE A 303 -13.06 -27.53 5.26
N TRP A 304 -13.55 -28.77 5.29
CA TRP A 304 -13.02 -29.80 6.17
C TRP A 304 -11.55 -30.12 5.90
N LEU A 305 -11.17 -30.27 4.62
CA LEU A 305 -9.81 -30.60 4.19
C LEU A 305 -8.78 -29.56 4.69
N PHE A 306 -9.19 -28.30 4.79
CA PHE A 306 -8.36 -27.20 5.28
C PHE A 306 -8.55 -26.90 6.78
N GLY A 307 -9.31 -27.70 7.51
CA GLY A 307 -9.47 -27.56 8.97
C GLY A 307 -10.55 -26.56 9.42
N LEU A 308 -11.43 -26.09 8.54
CA LEU A 308 -12.52 -25.15 8.90
C LEU A 308 -13.80 -25.90 9.26
N ASN A 309 -13.75 -26.64 10.38
CA ASN A 309 -14.90 -27.42 10.85
C ASN A 309 -16.08 -26.56 11.32
N ASP A 310 -15.85 -25.30 11.67
CA ASP A 310 -16.92 -24.34 11.95
C ASP A 310 -17.72 -24.01 10.67
N MET A 311 -17.05 -23.88 9.53
CA MET A 311 -17.72 -23.68 8.24
C MET A 311 -18.50 -24.92 7.80
N VAL A 312 -17.99 -26.13 8.09
CA VAL A 312 -18.76 -27.38 7.89
C VAL A 312 -20.05 -27.35 8.70
N LYS A 313 -19.99 -26.93 9.98
CA LYS A 313 -21.19 -26.79 10.83
C LYS A 313 -22.17 -25.75 10.30
N VAL A 314 -21.67 -24.64 9.75
CA VAL A 314 -22.50 -23.61 9.11
C VAL A 314 -23.23 -24.16 7.89
N ILE A 315 -22.58 -24.99 7.09
CA ILE A 315 -23.20 -25.65 5.93
C ILE A 315 -24.25 -26.69 6.36
N ASP A 316 -23.97 -27.42 7.44
CA ASP A 316 -24.88 -28.44 7.98
C ASP A 316 -26.09 -27.85 8.73
N ASP A 317 -26.05 -26.56 9.09
CA ASP A 317 -27.14 -25.88 9.80
C ASP A 317 -28.19 -25.33 8.83
N PRO A 318 -29.43 -25.86 8.82
CA PRO A 318 -30.50 -25.40 7.92
C PRO A 318 -30.96 -23.95 8.18
N ALA A 319 -30.57 -23.34 9.29
CA ALA A 319 -30.83 -21.92 9.56
C ALA A 319 -29.86 -20.98 8.83
N CYS A 320 -28.75 -21.49 8.30
CA CYS A 320 -27.75 -20.71 7.57
C CYS A 320 -28.05 -20.66 6.07
N LEU A 321 -27.62 -19.57 5.41
CA LEU A 321 -27.83 -19.39 3.96
C LEU A 321 -26.82 -20.18 3.11
N LEU A 322 -25.68 -20.55 3.67
CA LEU A 322 -24.65 -21.31 2.99
C LEU A 322 -25.04 -22.79 2.97
N GLN A 323 -25.20 -23.36 1.78
CA GLN A 323 -25.57 -24.77 1.58
C GLN A 323 -24.39 -25.56 1.02
N ASP A 324 -24.49 -26.89 1.08
CA ASP A 324 -23.54 -27.78 0.43
C ASP A 324 -23.74 -27.70 -1.08
N GLU A 325 -22.71 -27.26 -1.80
CA GLU A 325 -22.75 -27.06 -3.24
C GLU A 325 -21.41 -27.46 -3.88
N VAL A 326 -21.48 -27.95 -5.12
CA VAL A 326 -20.29 -28.26 -5.90
C VAL A 326 -19.71 -26.96 -6.44
N VAL A 327 -18.46 -26.69 -6.08
CA VAL A 327 -17.74 -25.47 -6.44
C VAL A 327 -16.48 -25.78 -7.24
N LEU A 328 -16.08 -24.80 -8.05
CA LEU A 328 -14.85 -24.83 -8.82
C LEU A 328 -13.88 -23.82 -8.22
N VAL A 329 -12.68 -24.30 -7.87
CA VAL A 329 -11.57 -23.47 -7.39
C VAL A 329 -10.55 -23.27 -8.53
N PRO A 330 -10.30 -22.03 -8.97
CA PRO A 330 -9.32 -21.75 -10.01
C PRO A 330 -7.89 -22.07 -9.60
N LEU A 331 -7.06 -22.48 -10.57
CA LEU A 331 -5.64 -22.73 -10.37
C LEU A 331 -4.90 -21.48 -9.87
N GLY A 332 -4.08 -21.66 -8.83
CA GLY A 332 -3.25 -20.60 -8.27
C GLY A 332 -3.97 -19.72 -7.24
N THR A 333 -5.14 -20.15 -6.77
CA THR A 333 -5.88 -19.50 -5.69
C THR A 333 -5.89 -20.37 -4.43
N HIS A 334 -5.95 -19.74 -3.26
CA HIS A 334 -6.17 -20.49 -2.03
C HIS A 334 -7.64 -20.94 -1.99
N PRO A 335 -7.96 -22.26 -1.93
CA PRO A 335 -9.35 -22.74 -2.02
C PRO A 335 -10.30 -22.09 -1.01
N VAL A 336 -9.92 -22.10 0.27
CA VAL A 336 -10.73 -21.49 1.33
C VAL A 336 -10.87 -19.97 1.16
N GLY A 337 -9.77 -19.25 0.90
CA GLY A 337 -9.81 -17.80 0.70
C GLY A 337 -10.68 -17.39 -0.49
N PHE A 338 -10.61 -18.15 -1.59
CA PHE A 338 -11.46 -17.95 -2.77
C PHE A 338 -12.94 -18.12 -2.42
N LEU A 339 -13.30 -19.24 -1.77
CA LEU A 339 -14.68 -19.54 -1.40
C LEU A 339 -15.25 -18.56 -0.37
N LEU A 340 -14.52 -18.25 0.71
CA LEU A 340 -14.99 -17.29 1.71
C LEU A 340 -15.21 -15.90 1.11
N ASN A 341 -14.33 -15.43 0.23
CA ASN A 341 -14.50 -14.14 -0.44
C ASN A 341 -15.75 -14.14 -1.34
N GLN A 342 -15.94 -15.22 -2.12
CA GLN A 342 -17.12 -15.39 -2.95
C GLN A 342 -18.41 -15.40 -2.11
N TYR A 343 -18.44 -16.12 -1.00
CA TYR A 343 -19.64 -16.22 -0.14
C TYR A 343 -19.96 -14.95 0.63
N VAL A 344 -18.96 -14.12 0.94
CA VAL A 344 -19.20 -12.76 1.44
C VAL A 344 -19.82 -11.90 0.35
N TYR A 345 -19.31 -11.97 -0.89
CA TYR A 345 -19.85 -11.21 -2.01
C TYR A 345 -21.29 -11.60 -2.34
N GLU A 346 -21.60 -12.90 -2.28
CA GLU A 346 -22.94 -13.47 -2.46
C GLU A 346 -23.85 -13.26 -1.24
N GLN A 347 -23.36 -12.64 -0.16
CA GLN A 347 -24.08 -12.41 1.10
C GLN A 347 -24.57 -13.71 1.79
N LYS A 348 -23.98 -14.86 1.46
CA LYS A 348 -24.23 -16.16 2.10
C LYS A 348 -23.61 -16.24 3.49
N ILE A 349 -22.51 -15.50 3.71
CA ILE A 349 -21.84 -15.39 5.01
C ILE A 349 -21.47 -13.93 5.33
N PRO A 350 -21.46 -13.53 6.61
CA PRO A 350 -21.02 -12.20 7.00
C PRO A 350 -19.52 -11.92 6.75
N GLY A 351 -19.18 -10.69 6.40
CA GLY A 351 -17.80 -10.27 6.08
C GLY A 351 -16.78 -10.45 7.22
N TYR A 352 -17.21 -10.51 8.48
CA TYR A 352 -16.31 -10.78 9.61
C TYR A 352 -15.75 -12.21 9.61
N ILE A 353 -16.47 -13.17 9.02
CA ILE A 353 -16.00 -14.56 8.89
C ILE A 353 -14.78 -14.61 7.96
N PHE A 354 -14.82 -13.88 6.84
CA PHE A 354 -13.66 -13.75 5.96
C PHE A 354 -12.46 -13.11 6.69
N LYS A 355 -12.68 -12.00 7.40
CA LYS A 355 -11.61 -11.32 8.17
C LYS A 355 -10.98 -12.21 9.27
N ARG A 356 -11.76 -13.11 9.88
CA ARG A 356 -11.25 -14.06 10.88
C ARG A 356 -10.19 -14.99 10.28
N TYR A 357 -10.37 -15.39 9.01
CA TYR A 357 -9.53 -16.37 8.33
C TYR A 357 -8.53 -15.77 7.34
N GLU A 358 -8.68 -14.50 6.97
CA GLU A 358 -7.83 -13.78 6.00
C GLU A 358 -6.34 -13.91 6.30
N ARG A 359 -5.94 -13.93 7.58
CA ARG A 359 -4.55 -14.09 8.01
C ARG A 359 -3.88 -15.41 7.60
N PHE A 360 -4.68 -16.46 7.35
CA PHE A 360 -4.17 -17.79 7.02
C PHE A 360 -3.97 -18.00 5.51
N PHE A 361 -4.58 -17.15 4.67
CA PHE A 361 -4.60 -17.36 3.20
C PHE A 361 -4.04 -16.17 2.40
N THR A 362 -3.60 -15.11 3.09
CA THR A 362 -2.89 -13.96 2.50
C THR A 362 -1.41 -14.25 2.20
N PHE A 363 -0.89 -15.39 2.69
CA PHE A 363 0.36 -16.00 2.25
C PHE A 363 0.04 -17.38 1.68
N PRO A 364 0.42 -17.70 0.42
CA PRO A 364 0.19 -19.04 -0.11
C PRO A 364 0.99 -20.07 0.73
N PRO A 365 0.39 -21.23 1.08
CA PRO A 365 1.12 -22.31 1.75
C PRO A 365 2.34 -22.72 0.91
N PRO A 366 3.47 -23.12 1.54
CA PRO A 366 4.68 -23.51 0.82
C PRO A 366 4.46 -24.69 -0.17
N SER A 367 3.42 -25.49 0.03
CA SER A 367 3.00 -26.61 -0.83
C SER A 367 2.37 -26.17 -2.16
N PHE A 368 1.80 -24.96 -2.21
CA PHE A 368 1.25 -24.39 -3.44
C PHE A 368 2.28 -23.43 -4.01
N SER A 369 3.23 -23.97 -4.78
CA SER A 369 4.14 -23.16 -5.56
C SER A 369 3.36 -22.47 -6.69
N SER A 370 2.75 -21.34 -6.34
CA SER A 370 2.13 -20.43 -7.28
C SER A 370 3.21 -19.92 -8.23
N THR A 371 3.34 -20.57 -9.39
CA THR A 371 3.96 -19.92 -10.55
C THR A 371 2.95 -18.93 -11.12
N VAL A 372 2.46 -18.01 -10.29
CA VAL A 372 1.72 -16.83 -10.75
C VAL A 372 2.77 -15.92 -11.36
N VAL A 373 3.01 -16.11 -12.66
CA VAL A 373 3.69 -15.10 -13.46
C VAL A 373 2.69 -13.97 -13.63
N ALA A 374 2.56 -13.13 -12.62
CA ALA A 374 1.91 -11.83 -12.82
C ALA A 374 2.60 -11.20 -14.02
N PHE A 375 1.85 -10.97 -15.11
CA PHE A 375 2.42 -10.30 -16.28
C PHE A 375 3.01 -8.99 -15.77
N PRO A 376 4.30 -8.72 -16.05
CA PRO A 376 4.95 -7.51 -15.56
C PRO A 376 4.50 -6.31 -16.40
N LEU A 377 3.21 -5.97 -16.32
CA LEU A 377 2.51 -5.02 -17.19
C LEU A 377 3.20 -3.65 -17.24
N PHE A 378 3.94 -3.27 -16.19
CA PHE A 378 4.60 -1.96 -16.10
C PHE A 378 6.12 -2.00 -16.28
N ASN A 379 6.69 -3.15 -16.69
CA ASN A 379 8.10 -3.25 -17.04
C ASN A 379 8.31 -2.98 -18.54
N ILE A 380 9.56 -2.71 -18.91
CA ILE A 380 9.94 -2.68 -20.32
C ILE A 380 9.77 -4.11 -20.87
N PRO A 381 9.03 -4.31 -21.96
CA PRO A 381 8.87 -5.64 -22.54
C PRO A 381 10.24 -6.25 -22.85
N SER A 382 10.45 -7.52 -22.51
CA SER A 382 11.74 -8.20 -22.63
C SER A 382 12.28 -8.25 -24.07
N GLN A 383 11.39 -8.08 -25.06
CA GLN A 383 11.72 -8.02 -26.48
C GLN A 383 12.36 -6.68 -26.90
N VAL A 384 12.32 -5.65 -26.04
CA VAL A 384 12.88 -4.33 -26.31
C VAL A 384 14.33 -4.26 -25.85
N THR A 385 15.22 -4.00 -26.80
CA THR A 385 16.68 -3.99 -26.64
C THR A 385 17.27 -2.59 -26.84
N ASN A 386 18.58 -2.47 -26.71
CA ASN A 386 19.29 -1.20 -26.91
C ASN A 386 19.40 -0.77 -28.38
N ASP A 387 19.04 -1.66 -29.30
CA ASP A 387 18.95 -1.40 -30.73
C ASP A 387 17.49 -1.16 -31.15
N ILE A 388 17.30 -0.27 -32.12
CA ILE A 388 15.99 0.02 -32.69
C ILE A 388 15.48 -1.24 -33.41
N THR A 389 14.36 -1.77 -32.94
CA THR A 389 13.73 -2.96 -33.55
C THR A 389 12.25 -2.73 -33.79
N ARG A 390 11.74 -3.21 -34.93
CA ARG A 390 10.30 -3.19 -35.21
C ARG A 390 9.62 -4.36 -34.50
N ARG A 391 8.57 -4.08 -33.75
CA ARG A 391 7.84 -5.08 -32.95
C ARG A 391 6.34 -4.92 -33.15
N ARG A 392 5.61 -6.04 -33.08
CA ARG A 392 4.14 -6.06 -33.11
C ARG A 392 3.63 -5.60 -31.74
N ILE A 393 2.71 -4.63 -31.70
CA ILE A 393 2.10 -4.14 -30.45
C ILE A 393 1.48 -5.30 -29.63
N PRO A 394 0.72 -6.24 -30.23
CA PRO A 394 0.14 -7.37 -29.50
C PRO A 394 1.15 -8.23 -28.74
N ALA A 395 2.38 -8.34 -29.25
CA ALA A 395 3.44 -9.13 -28.62
C ALA A 395 4.12 -8.39 -27.46
N LEU A 396 4.09 -7.05 -27.46
CA LEU A 396 4.64 -6.21 -26.41
C LEU A 396 3.64 -5.97 -25.27
N TYR A 397 2.35 -5.88 -25.61
CA TYR A 397 1.27 -5.50 -24.71
C TYR A 397 0.14 -6.51 -24.80
N PRO A 398 0.12 -7.56 -23.95
CA PRO A 398 -0.90 -8.62 -24.01
C PRO A 398 -2.33 -8.11 -23.78
N LEU A 399 -2.48 -7.04 -23.01
CA LEU A 399 -3.77 -6.40 -22.73
C LEU A 399 -4.12 -5.30 -23.75
N TYR A 400 -3.40 -5.20 -24.87
CA TYR A 400 -3.71 -4.21 -25.89
C TYR A 400 -5.16 -4.38 -26.37
N ARG A 401 -5.88 -3.27 -26.50
CA ARG A 401 -7.16 -3.27 -27.19
C ARG A 401 -6.91 -2.79 -28.63
N PRO A 402 -7.36 -3.54 -29.65
CA PRO A 402 -7.31 -3.05 -31.02
C PRO A 402 -8.04 -1.72 -31.11
N GLN A 403 -7.29 -0.66 -31.43
CA GLN A 403 -7.79 0.68 -31.73
C GLN A 403 -7.22 1.08 -33.11
N THR A 404 -7.11 2.37 -33.41
CA THR A 404 -6.40 2.88 -34.59
C THR A 404 -4.88 2.85 -34.45
N LEU A 405 -4.33 2.24 -33.40
CA LEU A 405 -2.89 2.02 -33.27
C LEU A 405 -2.35 1.19 -34.45
N PRO A 406 -1.12 1.44 -34.92
CA PRO A 406 -0.51 0.65 -35.98
C PRO A 406 -0.26 -0.80 -35.52
N GLU A 407 -0.17 -1.75 -36.44
CA GLU A 407 0.15 -3.14 -36.05
C GLU A 407 1.54 -3.28 -35.41
N THR A 408 2.49 -2.47 -35.90
CA THR A 408 3.89 -2.50 -35.48
C THR A 408 4.42 -1.13 -35.11
N VAL A 409 5.33 -1.08 -34.14
CA VAL A 409 6.05 0.12 -33.71
C VAL A 409 7.55 -0.17 -33.62
N LEU A 410 8.37 0.86 -33.79
CA LEU A 410 9.79 0.79 -33.46
C LEU A 410 9.96 0.89 -31.94
N CYS A 411 10.83 0.05 -31.38
CA CYS A 411 11.12 0.06 -29.95
C CYS A 411 12.62 0.21 -29.71
N LEU A 412 12.95 0.97 -28.67
CA LEU A 412 14.32 1.23 -28.25
C LEU A 412 14.37 1.32 -26.72
N ASN A 413 15.31 0.63 -26.10
CA ASN A 413 15.68 0.84 -24.70
C ASN A 413 16.95 1.68 -24.65
N MET A 414 16.92 2.80 -23.96
CA MET A 414 18.06 3.72 -23.87
C MET A 414 18.35 4.08 -22.42
N LYS A 415 19.63 4.05 -22.05
CA LYS A 415 20.06 4.56 -20.75
C LYS A 415 19.95 6.07 -20.71
N HIS A 416 19.33 6.57 -19.66
CA HIS A 416 19.21 7.98 -19.35
C HIS A 416 20.61 8.56 -19.06
N ARG A 417 20.84 9.80 -19.49
CA ARG A 417 22.08 10.55 -19.23
C ARG A 417 21.77 11.74 -18.35
N LYS A 418 22.72 12.14 -17.50
CA LYS A 418 22.55 13.33 -16.62
C LYS A 418 22.30 14.63 -17.39
N SER A 419 22.72 14.70 -18.65
CA SER A 419 22.51 15.86 -19.53
C SER A 419 21.45 15.51 -20.56
N THR A 420 20.32 16.24 -20.52
CA THR A 420 19.21 16.10 -21.48
C THR A 420 19.67 16.39 -22.91
N GLU A 421 20.53 17.38 -23.13
CA GLU A 421 21.10 17.68 -24.45
C GLU A 421 21.89 16.49 -25.03
N LYS A 422 22.72 15.83 -24.22
CA LYS A 422 23.46 14.64 -24.65
C LYS A 422 22.54 13.46 -24.91
N LEU A 423 21.47 13.33 -24.12
CA LEU A 423 20.44 12.30 -24.30
C LEU A 423 19.69 12.52 -25.62
N GLU A 424 19.28 13.75 -25.87
CA GLU A 424 18.59 14.17 -27.08
C GLU A 424 19.45 13.94 -28.31
N ALA A 425 20.72 14.39 -28.30
CA ALA A 425 21.63 14.19 -29.42
C ALA A 425 21.86 12.71 -29.72
N GLN A 426 22.03 11.87 -28.69
CA GLN A 426 22.15 10.43 -28.87
C GLN A 426 20.89 9.82 -29.48
N LEU A 427 19.71 10.20 -28.97
CA LEU A 427 18.44 9.70 -29.48
C LEU A 427 18.22 10.12 -30.94
N ARG A 428 18.47 11.38 -31.28
CA ARG A 428 18.40 11.88 -32.66
C ARG A 428 19.31 11.09 -33.58
N ASN A 429 20.54 10.79 -33.16
CA ASN A 429 21.46 9.99 -33.95
C ASN A 429 20.95 8.55 -34.18
N GLN A 430 20.41 7.89 -33.16
CA GLN A 430 19.84 6.55 -33.33
C GLN A 430 18.59 6.55 -34.21
N LEU A 431 17.73 7.57 -34.06
CA LEU A 431 16.53 7.69 -34.87
C LEU A 431 16.86 8.03 -36.33
N ARG A 432 17.90 8.82 -36.61
CA ARG A 432 18.28 9.25 -37.97
C ARG A 432 18.46 8.10 -38.97
N ASP A 433 18.96 6.96 -38.50
CA ASP A 433 19.25 5.83 -39.38
C ASP A 433 18.00 4.97 -39.67
N ASN A 434 16.89 5.18 -38.94
CA ASN A 434 15.70 4.32 -38.96
C ASN A 434 14.38 5.05 -39.20
N LEU A 435 14.34 6.33 -38.84
CA LEU A 435 13.32 7.31 -39.17
C LEU A 435 14.05 8.34 -40.04
N ASP A 436 13.38 8.90 -41.04
CA ASP A 436 13.94 10.03 -41.77
C ASP A 436 13.54 11.32 -41.04
N PRO A 437 14.36 11.87 -40.12
CA PRO A 437 14.05 13.09 -39.40
C PRO A 437 14.04 14.33 -40.29
N GLU A 438 14.50 14.25 -41.53
CA GLU A 438 14.37 15.33 -42.50
C GLU A 438 13.05 15.23 -43.30
N SER A 439 12.33 14.10 -43.23
CA SER A 439 11.05 13.89 -43.94
C SER A 439 9.80 14.47 -43.26
N GLY A 440 9.90 14.99 -42.04
CA GLY A 440 8.72 15.61 -41.39
C GLY A 440 8.91 16.02 -39.93
N ALA A 441 8.02 16.90 -39.48
CA ALA A 441 7.89 17.27 -38.07
C ALA A 441 7.38 16.05 -37.27
N PHE A 442 8.05 15.69 -36.18
CA PHE A 442 7.53 14.67 -35.26
C PHE A 442 6.82 15.34 -34.09
N LEU A 443 5.86 14.61 -33.52
CA LEU A 443 5.31 14.90 -32.21
C LEU A 443 5.85 13.89 -31.21
N PHE A 444 6.29 14.40 -30.06
CA PHE A 444 6.87 13.62 -28.99
C PHE A 444 5.99 13.73 -27.76
N ARG A 445 5.70 12.60 -27.12
CA ARG A 445 5.03 12.55 -25.83
C ARG A 445 5.94 11.88 -24.83
N GLY A 446 6.39 12.64 -23.84
CA GLY A 446 7.04 12.11 -22.65
C GLY A 446 6.03 11.68 -21.60
N LEU A 447 6.25 10.52 -21.00
CA LEU A 447 5.38 10.05 -19.92
C LEU A 447 6.08 9.01 -19.04
N ALA A 448 5.56 8.85 -17.82
CA ALA A 448 5.99 7.77 -16.95
C ALA A 448 5.69 6.39 -17.57
N ARG A 449 6.51 5.40 -17.25
CA ARG A 449 6.38 4.04 -17.81
C ARG A 449 5.01 3.40 -17.58
N PRO A 450 4.36 3.51 -16.40
CA PRO A 450 3.01 3.00 -16.22
C PRO A 450 2.00 3.67 -17.16
N ALA A 451 2.10 4.99 -17.34
CA ALA A 451 1.23 5.72 -18.25
C ALA A 451 1.46 5.29 -19.72
N ALA A 452 2.70 4.97 -20.11
CA ALA A 452 3.01 4.42 -21.43
C ALA A 452 2.34 3.06 -21.63
N CYS A 453 2.42 2.15 -20.65
CA CYS A 453 1.69 0.88 -20.73
C CYS A 453 0.19 1.10 -20.84
N LEU A 454 -0.40 1.96 -19.99
CA LEU A 454 -1.83 2.22 -20.01
C LEU A 454 -2.28 2.81 -21.35
N SER A 455 -1.47 3.69 -21.95
CA SER A 455 -1.72 4.24 -23.30
C SER A 455 -1.74 3.13 -24.37
N MET A 456 -0.97 2.06 -24.21
CA MET A 456 -0.95 0.94 -25.14
C MET A 456 -2.08 -0.08 -24.88
N THR A 457 -2.57 -0.16 -23.64
CA THR A 457 -3.79 -0.92 -23.31
C THR A 457 -5.02 -0.24 -23.89
N PHE A 458 -5.15 1.07 -23.71
CA PHE A 458 -6.26 1.86 -24.22
C PHE A 458 -5.83 3.33 -24.42
N PHE A 459 -5.67 3.75 -25.68
CA PHE A 459 -5.11 5.05 -26.03
C PHE A 459 -6.18 6.15 -25.95
N LEU A 460 -6.36 6.71 -24.76
CA LEU A 460 -7.29 7.81 -24.48
C LEU A 460 -6.76 8.73 -23.37
N PRO A 461 -7.25 9.98 -23.28
CA PRO A 461 -6.89 10.87 -22.18
C PRO A 461 -7.28 10.23 -20.83
N VAL A 462 -6.31 10.08 -19.94
CA VAL A 462 -6.59 9.59 -18.58
C VAL A 462 -6.95 10.78 -17.71
N ILE A 463 -8.17 10.79 -17.17
CA ILE A 463 -8.59 11.77 -16.18
C ILE A 463 -7.99 11.36 -14.84
N SER A 464 -7.20 12.27 -14.24
CA SER A 464 -6.61 12.10 -12.92
C SER A 464 -7.05 13.22 -11.98
N SER A 465 -6.97 12.96 -10.68
CA SER A 465 -7.14 14.00 -9.66
C SER A 465 -6.09 15.12 -9.74
N THR A 466 -5.08 15.00 -10.61
CA THR A 466 -4.03 16.01 -10.83
C THR A 466 -4.10 16.63 -12.22
N SER A 467 -5.14 16.36 -13.01
CA SER A 467 -5.23 16.88 -14.39
C SER A 467 -5.35 18.41 -14.45
N PHE A 468 -5.72 19.05 -13.34
CA PHE A 468 -5.65 20.51 -13.20
C PHE A 468 -4.20 21.05 -13.21
N ASP A 469 -3.19 20.23 -12.93
CA ASP A 469 -1.81 20.70 -13.01
C ASP A 469 -1.31 20.86 -14.46
N ASN A 470 -2.12 20.44 -15.46
CA ASN A 470 -1.80 20.59 -16.88
C ASN A 470 -2.38 21.89 -17.44
N GLU A 471 -1.58 22.64 -18.21
CA GLU A 471 -1.91 23.99 -18.68
C GLU A 471 -3.14 24.08 -19.59
N PHE A 472 -3.50 23.02 -20.31
CA PHE A 472 -4.67 22.96 -21.20
C PHE A 472 -5.72 21.93 -20.71
N GLY A 473 -5.63 21.47 -19.46
CA GLY A 473 -6.56 20.51 -18.87
C GLY A 473 -6.32 19.03 -19.22
N PRO A 474 -7.32 18.15 -18.99
CA PRO A 474 -7.25 16.75 -19.36
C PRO A 474 -7.08 16.57 -20.87
N GLY A 475 -6.07 15.80 -21.28
CA GLY A 475 -5.79 15.58 -22.68
C GLY A 475 -4.56 14.69 -22.91
N LEU A 476 -4.36 14.30 -24.15
CA LEU A 476 -3.12 13.66 -24.58
C LEU A 476 -2.14 14.74 -25.08
N TYR A 477 -1.16 15.07 -24.25
CA TYR A 477 -0.14 16.07 -24.57
C TYR A 477 0.97 15.51 -25.46
N ALA A 478 1.41 16.31 -26.42
CA ALA A 478 2.58 16.08 -27.23
C ALA A 478 3.25 17.41 -27.59
N THR A 479 4.50 17.37 -28.03
CA THR A 479 5.28 18.57 -28.39
C THR A 479 6.22 18.26 -29.55
N HIS A 480 6.59 19.27 -30.32
CA HIS A 480 7.66 19.15 -31.32
C HIS A 480 9.06 19.20 -30.69
N ASP A 481 9.18 19.61 -29.42
CA ASP A 481 10.44 19.70 -28.70
C ASP A 481 10.77 18.39 -27.99
N LEU A 482 11.74 17.65 -28.52
CA LEU A 482 12.17 16.37 -27.94
C LEU A 482 12.73 16.54 -26.52
N GLY A 483 13.38 17.65 -26.22
CA GLY A 483 13.90 17.94 -24.87
C GLY A 483 12.78 17.99 -23.83
N ILE A 484 11.67 18.68 -24.13
CA ILE A 484 10.49 18.72 -23.25
C ILE A 484 9.87 17.33 -23.06
N ALA A 485 9.76 16.55 -24.14
CA ALA A 485 9.28 15.17 -24.01
C ALA A 485 10.22 14.30 -23.15
N LEU A 486 11.54 14.49 -23.24
CA LEU A 486 12.49 13.79 -22.36
C LEU A 486 12.33 14.22 -20.90
N ASP A 487 12.11 15.51 -20.64
CA ASP A 487 11.87 16.03 -19.30
C ASP A 487 10.59 15.42 -18.68
N TYR A 488 9.50 15.31 -19.45
CA TYR A 488 8.26 14.65 -19.00
C TYR A 488 8.41 13.13 -18.82
N ALA A 489 9.24 12.46 -19.62
CA ALA A 489 9.54 11.04 -19.44
C ALA A 489 10.36 10.78 -18.17
N GLY A 490 11.22 11.73 -17.78
CA GLY A 490 12.11 11.63 -16.64
C GLY A 490 13.08 10.44 -16.73
N LEU A 491 13.65 10.05 -15.59
CA LEU A 491 14.78 9.10 -15.54
C LEU A 491 14.44 7.66 -15.95
N ASN A 492 13.15 7.29 -15.97
CA ASN A 492 12.72 5.89 -16.07
C ASN A 492 11.38 5.74 -16.81
N GLY A 493 10.98 6.74 -17.59
CA GLY A 493 9.73 6.75 -18.35
C GLY A 493 9.89 6.24 -19.77
N ALA A 494 9.06 6.76 -20.66
CA ALA A 494 9.11 6.51 -22.08
C ALA A 494 8.78 7.77 -22.88
N VAL A 495 9.26 7.81 -24.12
CA VAL A 495 8.88 8.80 -25.13
C VAL A 495 8.17 8.06 -26.26
N MET A 496 6.93 8.45 -26.54
CA MET A 496 6.21 8.01 -27.73
C MET A 496 6.46 9.02 -28.85
N VAL A 497 6.79 8.51 -30.04
CA VAL A 497 7.08 9.31 -31.23
C VAL A 497 5.95 9.10 -32.22
N PHE A 498 5.35 10.20 -32.65
CA PHE A 498 4.29 10.23 -33.64
C PHE A 498 4.80 10.95 -34.88
N LYS A 499 4.45 10.43 -36.06
CA LYS A 499 4.57 11.18 -37.30
C LYS A 499 3.66 12.42 -37.22
N ASP A 500 4.01 13.50 -37.93
CA ASP A 500 3.19 14.72 -37.98
C ASP A 500 1.73 14.35 -38.21
N THR A 501 0.92 14.56 -37.18
CA THR A 501 -0.44 14.02 -37.14
C THR A 501 -1.33 14.97 -37.91
N ASP A 502 -2.01 14.45 -38.93
CA ASP A 502 -2.90 15.27 -39.75
C ASP A 502 -4.20 15.61 -38.99
N PHE A 503 -4.26 16.82 -38.44
CA PHE A 503 -5.45 17.36 -37.78
C PHE A 503 -6.39 18.12 -38.74
N ARG A 504 -6.22 18.03 -40.07
CA ARG A 504 -7.15 18.67 -41.01
C ARG A 504 -8.57 18.09 -40.90
N GLY A 505 -9.57 18.96 -40.86
CA GLY A 505 -10.98 18.54 -40.78
C GLY A 505 -11.45 18.15 -39.38
N ILE A 506 -10.68 18.46 -38.33
CA ILE A 506 -11.16 18.54 -36.94
C ILE A 506 -10.90 19.95 -36.40
N SER A 507 -11.53 20.27 -35.27
CA SER A 507 -11.43 21.59 -34.65
C SER A 507 -10.09 21.77 -33.93
N VAL A 508 -9.18 22.51 -34.54
CA VAL A 508 -7.88 22.88 -33.93
C VAL A 508 -7.97 24.31 -33.42
N TRP A 509 -7.95 24.48 -32.10
CA TRP A 509 -7.95 25.77 -31.46
C TRP A 509 -6.54 26.22 -31.09
N ASN A 510 -6.14 27.37 -31.63
CA ASN A 510 -4.90 28.06 -31.29
C ASN A 510 -5.27 29.32 -30.50
N PRO A 511 -5.40 29.27 -29.16
CA PRO A 511 -5.78 30.43 -28.38
C PRO A 511 -4.85 31.60 -28.63
N ASP A 512 -5.42 32.79 -28.81
CA ASP A 512 -4.63 34.03 -28.79
C ASP A 512 -4.01 34.27 -27.41
N LYS A 513 -3.23 35.34 -27.27
CA LYS A 513 -2.51 35.61 -26.02
C LYS A 513 -3.44 35.74 -24.81
N GLU A 514 -4.61 36.36 -24.96
CA GLU A 514 -5.53 36.56 -23.84
C GLU A 514 -6.31 35.28 -23.53
N GLN A 515 -6.79 34.61 -24.57
CA GLN A 515 -7.43 33.29 -24.45
C GLN A 515 -6.50 32.27 -23.78
N TRP A 516 -5.22 32.25 -24.16
CA TRP A 516 -4.20 31.37 -23.58
C TRP A 516 -3.96 31.68 -22.11
N ARG A 517 -3.92 32.97 -21.74
CA ARG A 517 -3.74 33.40 -20.34
C ARG A 517 -4.89 32.93 -19.46
N ILE A 518 -6.12 33.09 -19.94
CA ILE A 518 -7.33 32.63 -19.25
C ILE A 518 -7.29 31.10 -19.10
N LEU A 519 -7.12 30.38 -20.21
CA LEU A 519 -7.08 28.91 -20.23
C LEU A 519 -6.05 28.35 -19.23
N THR A 520 -4.82 28.85 -19.32
CA THR A 520 -3.69 28.37 -18.52
C THR A 520 -3.87 28.72 -17.05
N ALA A 521 -4.34 29.93 -16.73
CA ALA A 521 -4.59 30.33 -15.35
C ALA A 521 -5.74 29.55 -14.71
N SER A 522 -6.82 29.28 -15.46
CA SER A 522 -7.95 28.48 -15.00
C SER A 522 -7.52 27.06 -14.67
N TRP A 523 -6.78 26.39 -15.57
CA TRP A 523 -6.35 25.03 -15.30
C TRP A 523 -5.34 24.95 -14.16
N LEU A 524 -4.29 25.78 -14.17
CA LEU A 524 -3.28 25.82 -13.10
C LEU A 524 -3.81 26.32 -11.72
N GLN A 525 -5.11 26.65 -11.64
CA GLN A 525 -5.80 27.15 -10.46
C GLN A 525 -5.09 28.38 -9.86
N ILE A 526 -4.75 29.33 -10.72
CA ILE A 526 -4.22 30.63 -10.28
C ILE A 526 -5.40 31.45 -9.75
N PRO A 527 -5.32 31.99 -8.52
CA PRO A 527 -6.45 32.68 -7.88
C PRO A 527 -6.65 34.08 -8.46
N LEU A 528 -7.16 34.15 -9.68
CA LEU A 528 -7.60 35.37 -10.38
C LEU A 528 -9.13 35.47 -10.35
N VAL A 529 -9.65 36.70 -10.42
CA VAL A 529 -11.10 36.97 -10.43
C VAL A 529 -11.62 37.11 -11.87
N ASP A 530 -12.91 36.83 -12.05
CA ASP A 530 -13.68 37.09 -13.28
C ASP A 530 -13.13 36.45 -14.57
N LEU A 531 -12.49 35.27 -14.45
CA LEU A 531 -12.05 34.51 -15.62
C LEU A 531 -13.26 33.93 -16.39
N GLN A 532 -13.41 34.30 -17.66
CA GLN A 532 -14.42 33.76 -18.57
C GLN A 532 -13.74 32.90 -19.62
N MET A 533 -13.98 31.59 -19.58
CA MET A 533 -13.38 30.65 -20.53
C MET A 533 -13.92 30.90 -21.95
N PRO A 534 -13.05 30.99 -22.98
CA PRO A 534 -13.50 31.13 -24.36
C PRO A 534 -14.38 29.94 -24.80
N ASP A 535 -15.40 30.20 -25.62
CA ASP A 535 -16.32 29.15 -26.09
C ASP A 535 -15.63 28.13 -26.99
N GLU A 536 -14.57 28.54 -27.70
CA GLU A 536 -13.75 27.67 -28.54
C GLU A 536 -13.12 26.50 -27.77
N HIS A 537 -12.91 26.65 -26.45
CA HIS A 537 -12.43 25.56 -25.60
C HIS A 537 -13.39 24.35 -25.61
N LYS A 538 -14.71 24.59 -25.69
CA LYS A 538 -15.72 23.52 -25.64
C LYS A 538 -15.77 22.72 -26.94
N GLU A 539 -15.47 23.36 -28.05
CA GLU A 539 -15.58 22.80 -29.40
C GLU A 539 -14.23 22.32 -29.96
N ALA A 540 -13.13 22.50 -29.22
CA ALA A 540 -11.80 22.10 -29.66
C ALA A 540 -11.64 20.58 -29.57
N ASP A 541 -11.18 19.97 -30.67
CA ASP A 541 -10.66 18.60 -30.66
C ASP A 541 -9.18 18.59 -30.25
N VAL A 542 -8.46 19.65 -30.63
CA VAL A 542 -7.04 19.86 -30.39
C VAL A 542 -6.82 21.28 -29.89
N ILE A 543 -6.06 21.43 -28.82
CA ILE A 543 -5.60 22.73 -28.31
C ILE A 543 -4.10 22.83 -28.55
N GLN A 544 -3.66 23.87 -29.24
CA GLN A 544 -2.23 24.10 -29.53
C GLN A 544 -1.80 25.48 -29.04
N GLY A 545 -0.72 25.54 -28.27
CA GLY A 545 -0.24 26.81 -27.73
C GLY A 545 1.14 26.71 -27.09
N PRO A 546 1.71 27.84 -26.66
CA PRO A 546 2.96 27.88 -25.93
C PRO A 546 2.82 27.25 -24.54
N LEU A 547 3.91 26.66 -24.06
CA LEU A 547 4.09 26.25 -22.66
C LEU A 547 4.29 27.49 -21.78
N SER A 548 3.90 27.45 -20.51
CA SER A 548 4.22 28.55 -19.60
C SER A 548 5.69 28.53 -19.16
N ALA A 549 6.31 29.70 -19.10
CA ALA A 549 7.71 29.85 -18.69
C ALA A 549 7.88 29.86 -17.16
N ASP A 550 6.85 30.28 -16.42
CA ASP A 550 6.95 30.57 -14.99
C ASP A 550 5.70 30.20 -14.16
N PRO A 551 5.11 28.99 -14.34
CA PRO A 551 3.81 28.63 -13.75
C PRO A 551 3.80 28.72 -12.22
N SER A 552 4.86 28.23 -11.56
CA SER A 552 4.96 28.27 -10.09
C SER A 552 5.08 29.68 -9.53
N MET A 553 5.74 30.59 -10.26
CA MET A 553 5.88 31.99 -9.86
C MET A 553 4.59 32.76 -10.09
N ALA A 554 3.90 32.50 -11.22
CA ALA A 554 2.59 33.05 -11.52
C ALA A 554 1.56 32.72 -10.43
N LYS A 555 1.52 31.45 -9.98
CA LYS A 555 0.65 31.01 -8.88
C LYS A 555 0.95 31.70 -7.55
N LYS A 556 2.24 31.82 -7.18
CA LYS A 556 2.67 32.52 -5.95
C LYS A 556 2.33 34.01 -5.98
N GLN A 557 2.49 34.66 -7.13
CA GLN A 557 2.28 36.09 -7.29
C GLN A 557 0.84 36.46 -7.67
N LYS A 558 -0.05 35.47 -7.82
CA LYS A 558 -1.46 35.65 -8.23
C LYS A 558 -1.56 36.51 -9.50
N ARG A 559 -0.77 36.16 -10.52
CA ARG A 559 -0.80 36.80 -11.83
C ARG A 559 -0.87 35.75 -12.93
N PHE A 560 -1.19 36.19 -14.14
CA PHE A 560 -1.07 35.34 -15.31
C PHE A 560 0.38 34.88 -15.55
N PRO A 561 0.56 33.64 -16.04
CA PRO A 561 1.86 33.15 -16.46
C PRO A 561 2.33 33.84 -17.74
N ASN A 562 3.63 33.79 -17.98
CA ASN A 562 4.24 34.23 -19.23
C ASN A 562 4.32 33.06 -20.22
N GLN A 563 4.09 33.35 -21.50
CA GLN A 563 4.32 32.38 -22.58
C GLN A 563 5.82 32.11 -22.70
N GLY A 564 6.19 30.83 -22.78
CA GLY A 564 7.52 30.40 -23.14
C GLY A 564 7.68 30.23 -24.65
N ASP A 565 8.91 29.89 -25.06
CA ASP A 565 9.29 29.80 -26.48
C ASP A 565 8.93 28.46 -27.13
N LYS A 566 8.53 27.48 -26.31
CA LYS A 566 8.22 26.12 -26.75
C LYS A 566 6.71 25.90 -26.79
N THR A 567 6.25 25.11 -27.75
CA THR A 567 4.83 24.82 -27.94
C THR A 567 4.48 23.38 -27.56
N GLN A 568 3.21 23.19 -27.22
CA GLN A 568 2.61 21.89 -26.97
C GLN A 568 1.25 21.79 -27.65
N ILE A 569 0.82 20.55 -27.85
CA ILE A 569 -0.47 20.18 -28.41
C ILE A 569 -1.15 19.26 -27.41
N ALA A 570 -2.43 19.50 -27.13
CA ALA A 570 -3.28 18.62 -26.34
C ALA A 570 -4.42 18.09 -27.21
N CYS A 571 -4.46 16.77 -27.43
CA CYS A 571 -5.63 16.11 -28.03
C CYS A 571 -6.66 15.86 -26.93
N VAL A 572 -7.82 16.51 -27.02
CA VAL A 572 -8.84 16.54 -25.95
C VAL A 572 -10.14 15.83 -26.32
N SER A 573 -10.30 15.38 -27.57
CA SER A 573 -11.45 14.61 -28.04
C SER A 573 -11.06 13.19 -28.47
N TYR A 574 -12.05 12.30 -28.58
CA TYR A 574 -11.82 10.94 -29.07
C TYR A 574 -11.25 10.91 -30.49
N GLU A 575 -11.71 11.81 -31.38
CA GLU A 575 -11.28 11.83 -32.77
C GLU A 575 -9.83 12.33 -32.90
N SER A 576 -9.41 13.36 -32.16
CA SER A 576 -8.01 13.77 -32.14
C SER A 576 -7.09 12.71 -31.54
N CYS A 577 -7.52 12.05 -30.45
CA CYS A 577 -6.78 10.93 -29.86
C CYS A 577 -6.61 9.76 -30.82
N LYS A 578 -7.66 9.43 -31.58
CA LYS A 578 -7.66 8.39 -32.60
C LYS A 578 -6.65 8.68 -33.72
N ARG A 579 -6.57 9.94 -34.18
CA ARG A 579 -5.59 10.39 -35.19
C ARG A 579 -4.16 10.36 -34.67
N LEU A 580 -3.95 10.80 -33.43
CA LEU A 580 -2.66 10.72 -32.77
C LEU A 580 -2.21 9.25 -32.63
N ALA A 581 -3.09 8.37 -32.17
CA ALA A 581 -2.82 6.93 -32.05
C ALA A 581 -2.38 6.29 -33.37
N ALA A 582 -3.07 6.63 -34.47
CA ALA A 582 -2.76 6.14 -35.82
C ALA A 582 -1.40 6.60 -36.33
N SER A 583 -0.88 7.69 -35.78
CA SER A 583 0.38 8.31 -36.20
C SER A 583 1.58 7.80 -35.38
N LEU A 584 1.38 6.90 -34.42
CA LEU A 584 2.46 6.34 -33.60
C LEU A 584 3.46 5.58 -34.48
N ILE A 585 4.76 5.83 -34.30
CA ILE A 585 5.82 5.15 -35.07
C ILE A 585 6.89 4.53 -34.19
N ALA A 586 7.15 5.09 -33.01
CA ALA A 586 8.16 4.56 -32.10
C ALA A 586 7.81 4.74 -30.62
N ILE A 587 8.34 3.86 -29.77
CA ILE A 587 8.32 3.96 -28.31
C ILE A 587 9.75 3.77 -27.81
N ILE A 588 10.27 4.80 -27.16
CA ILE A 588 11.64 4.82 -26.61
C ILE A 588 11.53 4.74 -25.09
N TYR A 589 12.06 3.69 -24.49
CA TYR A 589 12.06 3.49 -23.04
C TYR A 589 13.36 4.00 -22.45
N LEU A 590 13.24 4.75 -21.35
CA LEU A 590 14.38 5.25 -20.61
C LEU A 590 14.64 4.37 -19.38
N THR A 591 15.91 4.05 -19.15
CA THR A 591 16.40 3.31 -17.98
C THR A 591 17.48 4.10 -17.25
N ARG A 592 17.61 3.91 -15.95
CA ARG A 592 18.65 4.60 -15.15
C ARG A 592 20.07 4.15 -15.48
#